data_AF-A0A923B4W7-F1
#
_entry.id   AF-A0A923B4W7-F1
#
_cell.length_a   1.000
_cell.length_b   1.000
_cell.length_c   1.000
_cell.angle_alpha   90.00
_cell.angle_beta   90.00
_cell.angle_gamma   90.00
#
_symmetry.space_group_name_H-M   'P 1'
#
loop_
_entity.id
_entity.type
_entity.pdbx_description
1 polymer ?
#
loop_
_entity_poly.entity_id
_entity_poly.type
_entity_poly.pdbx_seq_one_letter_code
_entity_poly.pdbx_strand_id
1 'polypeptide(L)'
;MQDVIRRMVATVGAMRLRDTAFWLVLTSLVVPLTSLPGSAALAQEKTAAPAPHAAKTLKALLVTGGCCHDYQRQKKLLTEGISARANVEWEIVHQGGGSTNAKIPLYENPDWAKGFDVVVHNECFADIPDASWTQRILAPHKAGLPAVVIHCAMHCYRDKTDEWFKFLGVTSHGHGAHYAFEVVNAAPKHPIMQGFGNKWMTPKGELYNIAKVWDTTTPLAYGKSSAMKDECVIWVNEYGDKKTRVFGTTVGHYAEEMQDPVFLNYVTRGLLWSADKLNDDYLISASKPRTIKVPENLALGKTATASGSQEERDPKFAVDGDLDTRWCAPNGGAGYTWQVDLGEPQSITGVKIVWESPEGGYKFRVDTSADGKEWKTLVDHSKKAIAGSDATFQAAADKVKHVRLEYLGSTHGGWGSFWEFEVHSGKMIEQVVNPLVDAKPQPVSGDPLLAGVRVPPAFETTIFAAPPQISYPTCLTTSPDGMVFVGVDLNGSLGAKPEKGKIVRCRDTNADGKADEFITFC
;
A
#
# COMPACT_ATOMS: atom_id res chain seq x y z
N MET A 1 -32.95 -18.09 6.18
CA MET A 1 -33.26 -17.55 7.52
C MET A 1 -32.60 -16.17 7.62
N GLN A 2 -33.19 -15.20 6.92
CA GLN A 2 -32.78 -13.79 6.86
C GLN A 2 -33.92 -12.93 7.43
N ASP A 3 -33.67 -11.63 7.66
CA ASP A 3 -34.68 -10.57 7.90
C ASP A 3 -35.44 -10.46 9.24
N VAL A 4 -34.92 -10.98 10.38
CA VAL A 4 -35.57 -10.74 11.70
C VAL A 4 -34.61 -10.34 12.85
N ILE A 5 -33.67 -9.42 12.62
CA ILE A 5 -33.08 -8.60 13.70
C ILE A 5 -33.00 -7.11 13.26
N ARG A 6 -34.16 -6.47 13.16
CA ARG A 6 -34.32 -5.01 13.31
C ARG A 6 -35.15 -4.76 14.58
N ARG A 7 -34.76 -3.73 15.35
CA ARG A 7 -35.41 -3.10 16.53
C ARG A 7 -34.90 -3.53 17.92
N MET A 8 -34.33 -2.56 18.63
CA MET A 8 -34.47 -2.20 20.07
C MET A 8 -33.48 -1.05 20.32
N VAL A 9 -33.71 0.02 21.11
CA VAL A 9 -34.76 0.37 22.10
C VAL A 9 -35.23 1.83 21.91
N ALA A 10 -36.39 2.24 22.44
CA ALA A 10 -36.86 3.63 22.49
C ALA A 10 -37.55 4.01 23.82
N THR A 11 -37.79 5.34 24.00
CA THR A 11 -38.34 6.10 25.17
C THR A 11 -37.41 6.15 26.39
N VAL A 12 -37.32 7.21 27.24
CA VAL A 12 -38.07 8.48 27.46
C VAL A 12 -37.05 9.62 27.75
N GLY A 13 -37.22 10.92 27.46
CA GLY A 13 -38.29 11.67 26.77
C GLY A 13 -38.76 12.94 27.51
N ALA A 14 -38.02 14.07 27.45
CA ALA A 14 -38.36 15.35 28.11
C ALA A 14 -38.64 16.50 27.12
N MET A 15 -39.73 17.24 27.33
CA MET A 15 -40.33 18.16 26.37
C MET A 15 -40.16 19.63 26.80
N ARG A 16 -39.67 20.49 25.88
CA ARG A 16 -39.91 21.94 25.93
C ARG A 16 -40.31 22.43 24.55
N LEU A 17 -41.41 23.16 24.50
CA LEU A 17 -41.96 23.79 23.30
C LEU A 17 -42.28 25.25 23.64
N ARG A 18 -41.79 26.18 22.82
CA ARG A 18 -42.54 27.31 22.24
C ARG A 18 -41.60 28.36 21.64
N ASP A 19 -41.89 28.63 20.37
CA ASP A 19 -41.92 29.94 19.68
C ASP A 19 -40.56 30.66 19.47
N THR A 20 -40.28 31.36 18.36
CA THR A 20 -41.16 31.90 17.30
C THR A 20 -40.38 31.95 15.96
N ALA A 21 -41.08 31.98 14.82
CA ALA A 21 -40.44 32.14 13.50
C ALA A 21 -40.18 33.62 13.15
N PHE A 22 -39.12 33.88 12.37
CA PHE A 22 -39.04 35.04 11.47
C PHE A 22 -38.21 34.71 10.22
N TRP A 23 -38.78 34.95 9.04
CA TRP A 23 -38.04 35.06 7.79
C TRP A 23 -37.56 36.50 7.61
N LEU A 24 -36.35 36.69 7.09
CA LEU A 24 -35.97 37.97 6.48
C LEU A 24 -35.08 37.74 5.25
N VAL A 25 -35.64 38.05 4.08
CA VAL A 25 -34.86 38.28 2.85
C VAL A 25 -34.36 39.73 2.92
N LEU A 26 -33.09 39.98 2.61
CA LEU A 26 -32.63 41.34 2.31
C LEU A 26 -31.85 41.41 0.99
N THR A 27 -32.12 42.47 0.27
CA THR A 27 -31.69 42.74 -1.11
C THR A 27 -30.29 43.33 -1.19
N SER A 28 -29.63 43.10 -2.33
CA SER A 28 -28.37 43.72 -2.71
C SER A 28 -28.52 45.24 -2.84
N LEU A 29 -27.59 46.00 -2.25
CA LEU A 29 -27.37 47.41 -2.57
C LEU A 29 -26.09 47.57 -3.39
N VAL A 30 -26.20 48.19 -4.56
CA VAL A 30 -25.07 48.65 -5.36
C VAL A 30 -24.69 50.05 -4.86
N VAL A 31 -23.42 50.26 -4.51
CA VAL A 31 -22.86 51.58 -4.18
C VAL A 31 -22.04 52.05 -5.38
N PRO A 32 -22.23 53.28 -5.89
CA PRO A 32 -21.54 53.76 -7.08
C PRO A 32 -20.07 54.11 -6.82
N LEU A 33 -19.24 53.87 -7.84
CA LEU A 33 -17.84 54.28 -7.89
C LEU A 33 -17.73 55.82 -7.80
N THR A 34 -16.85 56.31 -6.92
CA THR A 34 -16.32 57.69 -7.00
C THR A 34 -14.84 57.65 -7.32
N SER A 35 -14.41 58.51 -8.23
CA SER A 35 -13.07 58.51 -8.81
C SER A 35 -12.04 59.18 -7.90
N LEU A 36 -10.89 58.54 -7.71
CA LEU A 36 -9.68 59.17 -7.19
C LEU A 36 -8.62 59.27 -8.31
N PRO A 37 -7.87 60.38 -8.41
CA PRO A 37 -6.93 60.60 -9.50
C PRO A 37 -5.55 59.96 -9.24
N GLY A 38 -4.99 59.36 -10.29
CA GLY A 38 -3.56 59.29 -10.61
C GLY A 38 -2.56 58.98 -9.49
N SER A 39 -2.12 57.72 -9.42
CA SER A 39 -0.75 57.39 -9.01
C SER A 39 -0.05 56.66 -10.14
N ALA A 40 1.19 57.06 -10.42
CA ALA A 40 1.93 56.60 -11.59
C ALA A 40 2.25 55.10 -11.51
N ALA A 41 1.99 54.38 -12.59
CA ALA A 41 2.34 52.96 -12.69
C ALA A 41 3.86 52.81 -12.85
N LEU A 42 4.54 52.37 -11.80
CA LEU A 42 5.85 51.74 -11.94
C LEU A 42 5.65 50.39 -12.63
N ALA A 43 6.16 50.26 -13.85
CA ALA A 43 6.15 48.99 -14.56
C ALA A 43 7.07 48.00 -13.84
N GLN A 44 6.49 47.02 -13.14
CA GLN A 44 7.24 45.85 -12.71
C GLN A 44 7.62 45.04 -13.95
N GLU A 45 8.92 44.93 -14.22
CA GLU A 45 9.43 43.95 -15.18
C GLU A 45 8.99 42.56 -14.75
N LYS A 46 8.19 41.91 -15.60
CA LYS A 46 7.87 40.48 -15.47
C LYS A 46 9.15 39.70 -15.80
N THR A 47 9.96 39.42 -14.79
CA THR A 47 11.04 38.44 -14.90
C THR A 47 10.43 37.12 -15.37
N ALA A 48 10.80 36.68 -16.57
CA ALA A 48 10.34 35.41 -17.09
C ALA A 48 10.74 34.28 -16.14
N ALA A 49 9.81 33.36 -15.85
CA ALA A 49 10.14 32.17 -15.08
C ALA A 49 11.27 31.41 -15.81
N PRO A 50 12.28 30.88 -15.08
CA PRO A 50 13.36 30.14 -15.72
C PRO A 50 12.79 28.97 -16.51
N ALA A 51 13.37 28.70 -17.69
CA ALA A 51 12.96 27.57 -18.50
C ALA A 51 13.11 26.27 -17.67
N PRO A 52 12.14 25.34 -17.72
CA PRO A 52 12.18 24.15 -16.88
C PRO A 52 13.43 23.33 -17.21
N HIS A 53 14.25 23.09 -16.18
CA HIS A 53 15.41 22.22 -16.29
C HIS A 53 14.92 20.80 -16.62
N ALA A 54 15.64 20.09 -17.48
CA ALA A 54 15.31 18.70 -17.76
C ALA A 54 15.57 17.87 -16.48
N ALA A 55 14.52 17.27 -15.92
CA ALA A 55 14.62 16.55 -14.66
C ALA A 55 15.64 15.41 -14.76
N LYS A 56 16.58 15.34 -13.81
CA LYS A 56 17.57 14.27 -13.72
C LYS A 56 16.89 12.99 -13.23
N THR A 57 17.36 11.85 -13.71
CA THR A 57 16.82 10.54 -13.33
C THR A 57 17.61 9.95 -12.15
N LEU A 58 16.89 9.48 -11.14
CA LEU A 58 17.42 8.66 -10.04
C LEU A 58 17.39 7.18 -10.45
N LYS A 59 18.46 6.42 -10.23
CA LYS A 59 18.45 4.97 -10.43
C LYS A 59 18.15 4.24 -9.13
N ALA A 60 16.99 3.59 -9.04
CA ALA A 60 16.55 2.90 -7.83
C ALA A 60 16.34 1.40 -8.08
N LEU A 61 16.79 0.58 -7.13
CA LEU A 61 16.48 -0.85 -7.08
C LEU A 61 15.38 -1.09 -6.04
N LEU A 62 14.24 -1.64 -6.44
CA LEU A 62 13.23 -2.16 -5.52
C LEU A 62 13.44 -3.65 -5.32
N VAL A 63 13.77 -4.07 -4.10
CA VAL A 63 13.76 -5.48 -3.69
C VAL A 63 12.46 -5.77 -2.94
N THR A 64 11.77 -6.84 -3.33
CA THR A 64 10.44 -7.14 -2.79
C THR A 64 10.06 -8.62 -2.89
N GLY A 65 9.09 -9.05 -2.07
CA GLY A 65 8.64 -10.43 -1.94
C GLY A 65 8.77 -10.97 -0.51
N GLY A 66 8.27 -12.19 -0.28
CA GLY A 66 8.20 -12.82 1.05
C GLY A 66 6.77 -13.09 1.50
N CYS A 67 6.64 -13.61 2.71
CA CYS A 67 5.42 -14.21 3.27
C CYS A 67 4.15 -13.35 3.33
N CYS A 68 4.31 -12.07 3.68
CA CYS A 68 3.36 -11.48 4.63
C CYS A 68 2.50 -10.33 4.09
N HIS A 69 2.75 -9.88 2.85
CA HIS A 69 1.98 -8.79 2.22
C HIS A 69 1.75 -9.05 0.73
N ASP A 70 0.81 -8.31 0.14
CA ASP A 70 0.59 -8.26 -1.30
C ASP A 70 1.70 -7.47 -2.01
N TYR A 71 2.87 -8.09 -2.12
CA TYR A 71 4.01 -7.55 -2.84
C TYR A 71 3.80 -7.40 -4.35
N GLN A 72 2.69 -7.93 -4.92
CA GLN A 72 2.34 -7.72 -6.32
C GLN A 72 1.71 -6.35 -6.53
N ARG A 73 0.74 -6.00 -5.69
CA ARG A 73 0.15 -4.66 -5.73
C ARG A 73 1.10 -3.62 -5.17
N GLN A 74 1.76 -3.88 -4.04
CA GLN A 74 2.67 -2.92 -3.41
C GLN A 74 3.81 -2.48 -4.34
N LYS A 75 4.45 -3.37 -5.13
CA LYS A 75 5.52 -2.96 -6.05
C LYS A 75 5.02 -2.00 -7.13
N LYS A 76 3.80 -2.19 -7.64
CA LYS A 76 3.15 -1.29 -8.61
C LYS A 76 2.84 0.06 -7.96
N LEU A 77 2.16 0.05 -6.81
CA LEU A 77 1.82 1.25 -6.05
C LEU A 77 3.06 2.09 -5.70
N LEU A 78 4.14 1.47 -5.21
CA LEU A 78 5.38 2.14 -4.90
C LEU A 78 6.04 2.72 -6.15
N THR A 79 6.29 1.91 -7.18
CA THR A 79 7.04 2.38 -8.35
C THR A 79 6.28 3.41 -9.17
N GLU A 80 4.98 3.22 -9.43
CA GLU A 80 4.15 4.21 -10.14
C GLU A 80 3.89 5.45 -9.27
N GLY A 81 3.56 5.24 -7.99
CA GLY A 81 3.23 6.32 -7.05
C GLY A 81 4.42 7.24 -6.75
N ILE A 82 5.63 6.70 -6.66
CA ILE A 82 6.86 7.47 -6.55
C ILE A 82 7.22 8.09 -7.90
N SER A 83 7.08 7.39 -9.03
CA SER A 83 7.40 7.95 -10.36
C SER A 83 6.45 9.08 -10.78
N ALA A 84 5.25 9.15 -10.21
CA ALA A 84 4.34 10.30 -10.32
C ALA A 84 4.78 11.54 -9.50
N ARG A 85 5.81 11.40 -8.66
CA ARG A 85 6.34 12.42 -7.72
C ARG A 85 7.84 12.70 -7.84
N ALA A 86 8.63 11.79 -8.42
CA ALA A 86 10.06 11.94 -8.71
C ALA A 86 10.43 11.27 -10.05
N ASN A 87 11.45 11.77 -10.73
CA ASN A 87 11.99 11.11 -11.93
C ASN A 87 12.90 9.93 -11.52
N VAL A 88 12.37 8.70 -11.56
CA VAL A 88 13.07 7.48 -11.12
C VAL A 88 13.06 6.42 -12.23
N GLU A 89 14.24 5.86 -12.53
CA GLU A 89 14.43 4.64 -13.31
C GLU A 89 14.51 3.47 -12.31
N TRP A 90 13.58 2.53 -12.45
CA TRP A 90 13.45 1.38 -11.55
C TRP A 90 14.00 0.10 -12.16
N GLU A 91 14.86 -0.58 -11.41
CA GLU A 91 14.97 -2.03 -11.50
C GLU A 91 14.13 -2.66 -10.39
N ILE A 92 13.31 -3.67 -10.72
CA ILE A 92 12.38 -4.30 -9.77
C ILE A 92 12.72 -5.78 -9.67
N VAL A 93 13.17 -6.18 -8.47
CA VAL A 93 13.45 -7.57 -8.12
C VAL A 93 12.35 -8.07 -7.20
N HIS A 94 11.41 -8.83 -7.77
CA HIS A 94 10.41 -9.57 -7.01
C HIS A 94 10.84 -11.04 -6.90
N GLN A 95 11.28 -11.48 -5.71
CA GLN A 95 11.83 -12.82 -5.49
C GLN A 95 11.42 -13.39 -4.12
N GLY A 96 11.58 -14.70 -3.93
CA GLY A 96 11.32 -15.39 -2.66
C GLY A 96 9.89 -15.88 -2.43
N GLY A 97 8.93 -15.47 -3.27
CA GLY A 97 7.54 -15.93 -3.21
C GLY A 97 6.90 -15.64 -1.85
N GLY A 98 6.07 -16.56 -1.34
CA GLY A 98 5.46 -16.45 -0.01
C GLY A 98 6.29 -17.00 1.16
N SER A 99 7.61 -17.15 1.03
CA SER A 99 8.44 -17.74 2.10
C SER A 99 8.94 -16.72 3.13
N THR A 100 9.03 -17.12 4.40
CA THR A 100 9.75 -16.36 5.45
C THR A 100 11.26 -16.57 5.42
N ASN A 101 11.79 -17.58 4.73
CA ASN A 101 13.20 -17.99 4.81
C ASN A 101 13.94 -18.07 3.46
N ALA A 102 13.36 -17.51 2.39
CA ALA A 102 13.95 -17.58 1.06
C ALA A 102 15.21 -16.71 0.93
N LYS A 103 16.37 -17.35 0.75
CA LYS A 103 17.57 -16.69 0.22
C LYS A 103 17.37 -16.42 -1.27
N ILE A 104 17.14 -15.16 -1.63
CA ILE A 104 16.82 -14.77 -3.00
C ILE A 104 18.08 -14.72 -3.90
N PRO A 105 18.00 -15.18 -5.18
CA PRO A 105 19.14 -15.19 -6.10
C PRO A 105 19.84 -13.83 -6.29
N LEU A 106 19.13 -12.70 -6.18
CA LEU A 106 19.72 -11.36 -6.26
C LEU A 106 20.95 -11.23 -5.37
N TYR A 107 20.80 -11.57 -4.08
CA TYR A 107 21.86 -11.35 -3.10
C TYR A 107 23.00 -12.37 -3.23
N GLU A 108 22.90 -13.42 -4.03
CA GLU A 108 24.04 -14.30 -4.29
C GLU A 108 25.13 -13.60 -5.12
N ASN A 109 24.72 -12.66 -6.01
CA ASN A 109 25.62 -11.83 -6.79
C ASN A 109 26.34 -10.78 -5.90
N PRO A 110 27.68 -10.75 -5.82
CA PRO A 110 28.39 -9.74 -5.03
C PRO A 110 28.23 -8.31 -5.58
N ASP A 111 27.93 -8.15 -6.87
CA ASP A 111 27.72 -6.87 -7.56
C ASP A 111 26.23 -6.46 -7.61
N TRP A 112 25.33 -7.10 -6.83
CA TRP A 112 23.87 -6.91 -6.91
C TRP A 112 23.38 -5.45 -6.83
N ALA A 113 24.12 -4.59 -6.13
CA ALA A 113 23.77 -3.21 -5.87
C ALA A 113 24.47 -2.19 -6.82
N LYS A 114 25.24 -2.68 -7.79
CA LYS A 114 26.14 -1.86 -8.61
C LYS A 114 25.39 -1.03 -9.65
N GLY A 115 25.53 0.30 -9.55
CA GLY A 115 24.97 1.25 -10.52
C GLY A 115 23.65 1.90 -10.10
N PHE A 116 23.13 1.56 -8.91
CA PHE A 116 22.00 2.25 -8.30
C PHE A 116 22.45 3.42 -7.43
N ASP A 117 21.62 4.46 -7.36
CA ASP A 117 21.76 5.58 -6.43
C ASP A 117 21.19 5.24 -5.04
N VAL A 118 20.24 4.30 -4.96
CA VAL A 118 19.51 3.94 -3.73
C VAL A 118 18.81 2.59 -3.89
N VAL A 119 18.63 1.87 -2.77
CA VAL A 119 17.83 0.62 -2.71
C VAL A 119 16.58 0.83 -1.87
N VAL A 120 15.45 0.29 -2.32
CA VAL A 120 14.20 0.21 -1.57
C VAL A 120 13.99 -1.23 -1.14
N HIS A 121 14.03 -1.49 0.16
CA HIS A 121 13.68 -2.78 0.75
C HIS A 121 12.20 -2.78 1.13
N ASN A 122 11.41 -3.57 0.41
CA ASN A 122 10.02 -3.86 0.70
C ASN A 122 9.79 -5.38 0.60
N GLU A 123 10.50 -6.13 1.43
CA GLU A 123 10.55 -7.59 1.46
C GLU A 123 10.30 -8.13 2.89
N CYS A 124 9.96 -9.41 3.04
CA CYS A 124 9.89 -10.06 4.35
C CYS A 124 10.45 -11.48 4.37
N PHE A 125 11.74 -11.58 4.74
CA PHE A 125 12.46 -12.83 4.95
C PHE A 125 12.89 -12.94 6.41
N ALA A 126 11.90 -13.04 7.32
CA ALA A 126 12.12 -13.00 8.76
C ALA A 126 12.95 -14.17 9.30
N ASP A 127 12.76 -15.37 8.75
CA ASP A 127 13.29 -16.63 9.27
C ASP A 127 14.59 -17.05 8.55
N ILE A 128 15.48 -16.11 8.26
CA ILE A 128 16.85 -16.39 7.80
C ILE A 128 17.83 -16.20 8.96
N PRO A 129 18.18 -17.27 9.71
CA PRO A 129 19.06 -17.19 10.87
C PRO A 129 20.56 -17.24 10.47
N ASP A 130 20.99 -16.40 9.51
CA ASP A 130 22.33 -16.45 8.93
C ASP A 130 22.99 -15.07 8.83
N ALA A 131 23.91 -14.78 9.76
CA ALA A 131 24.62 -13.52 9.80
C ALA A 131 25.54 -13.26 8.60
N SER A 132 26.01 -14.31 7.90
CA SER A 132 26.81 -14.15 6.67
C SER A 132 25.96 -13.69 5.50
N TRP A 133 24.67 -14.06 5.49
CA TRP A 133 23.68 -13.58 4.54
C TRP A 133 23.34 -12.12 4.79
N THR A 134 23.01 -11.77 6.04
CA THR A 134 22.73 -10.38 6.45
C THR A 134 23.92 -9.45 6.16
N GLN A 135 25.16 -9.87 6.47
CA GLN A 135 26.36 -9.08 6.17
C GLN A 135 26.54 -8.82 4.67
N ARG A 136 26.14 -9.75 3.80
CA ARG A 136 26.22 -9.58 2.35
C ARG A 136 25.25 -8.51 1.82
N ILE A 137 24.05 -8.47 2.38
CA ILE A 137 23.03 -7.45 2.07
C ILE A 137 23.48 -6.10 2.62
N LEU A 138 24.04 -6.07 3.82
CA LEU A 138 24.50 -4.83 4.46
C LEU A 138 25.80 -4.27 3.87
N ALA A 139 26.60 -5.05 3.14
CA ALA A 139 27.92 -4.62 2.67
C ALA A 139 27.89 -3.37 1.76
N PRO A 140 27.01 -3.25 0.73
CA PRO A 140 26.89 -2.02 -0.06
C PRO A 140 26.45 -0.81 0.78
N HIS A 141 25.55 -1.01 1.76
CA HIS A 141 25.10 0.04 2.65
C HIS A 141 26.19 0.50 3.61
N LYS A 142 27.01 -0.41 4.16
CA LYS A 142 28.23 -0.06 4.91
C LYS A 142 29.25 0.69 4.05
N ALA A 143 29.29 0.44 2.74
CA ALA A 143 30.17 1.12 1.79
C ALA A 143 29.69 2.52 1.35
N GLY A 144 28.43 2.89 1.62
CA GLY A 144 27.88 4.22 1.33
C GLY A 144 26.57 4.26 0.55
N LEU A 145 26.04 3.11 0.11
CA LEU A 145 24.81 3.07 -0.70
C LEU A 145 23.57 3.41 0.13
N PRO A 146 22.83 4.49 -0.16
CA PRO A 146 21.63 4.87 0.59
C PRO A 146 20.49 3.85 0.47
N ALA A 147 19.53 3.93 1.41
CA ALA A 147 18.38 3.05 1.42
C ALA A 147 17.05 3.70 1.83
N VAL A 148 15.96 3.02 1.46
CA VAL A 148 14.61 3.17 1.98
C VAL A 148 14.16 1.82 2.50
N VAL A 149 13.62 1.76 3.72
CA VAL A 149 13.15 0.51 4.35
C VAL A 149 11.66 0.64 4.71
N ILE A 150 10.84 -0.28 4.22
CA ILE A 150 9.38 -0.19 4.27
C ILE A 150 8.78 -1.38 5.01
N HIS A 151 7.89 -1.09 5.94
CA HIS A 151 7.01 -2.02 6.65
C HIS A 151 7.65 -3.36 7.07
N CYS A 152 7.43 -4.47 6.35
CA CYS A 152 7.93 -5.78 6.77
C CYS A 152 9.46 -5.92 6.70
N ALA A 153 10.17 -4.98 6.05
CA ALA A 153 11.63 -4.90 6.13
C ALA A 153 12.14 -4.84 7.59
N MET A 154 11.35 -4.28 8.52
CA MET A 154 11.64 -4.29 9.96
C MET A 154 11.62 -5.68 10.62
N HIS A 155 11.24 -6.73 9.89
CA HIS A 155 11.15 -8.09 10.39
C HIS A 155 12.12 -9.07 9.72
N CYS A 156 12.80 -8.68 8.64
CA CYS A 156 13.79 -9.51 7.95
C CYS A 156 14.99 -9.92 8.82
N TYR A 157 15.62 -11.02 8.41
CA TYR A 157 16.97 -11.44 8.81
C TYR A 157 17.19 -11.52 10.33
N ARG A 158 16.36 -12.32 11.03
CA ARG A 158 16.49 -12.56 12.48
C ARG A 158 17.64 -13.52 12.79
N ASP A 159 18.85 -13.10 12.42
CA ASP A 159 20.12 -13.85 12.47
C ASP A 159 20.77 -13.94 13.86
N LYS A 160 20.05 -13.49 14.90
CA LYS A 160 20.52 -13.35 16.30
C LYS A 160 21.58 -12.28 16.51
N THR A 161 21.78 -11.38 15.54
CA THR A 161 22.55 -10.14 15.66
C THR A 161 21.64 -8.92 15.60
N ASP A 162 22.18 -7.75 15.94
CA ASP A 162 21.50 -6.46 15.77
C ASP A 162 21.86 -5.76 14.45
N GLU A 163 22.66 -6.36 13.56
CA GLU A 163 23.26 -5.64 12.43
C GLU A 163 22.23 -5.12 11.43
N TRP A 164 21.14 -5.87 11.19
CA TRP A 164 20.00 -5.41 10.41
C TRP A 164 19.22 -4.29 11.12
N PHE A 165 18.93 -4.42 12.41
CA PHE A 165 18.21 -3.39 13.17
C PHE A 165 18.99 -2.06 13.30
N LYS A 166 20.32 -2.11 13.36
CA LYS A 166 21.18 -0.92 13.28
C LYS A 166 21.14 -0.23 11.91
N PHE A 167 20.98 -0.99 10.83
CA PHE A 167 20.78 -0.45 9.47
C PHE A 167 19.40 0.18 9.31
N LEU A 168 18.35 -0.53 9.74
CA LEU A 168 16.99 -0.01 9.80
C LEU A 168 16.93 1.27 10.65
N GLY A 169 17.67 1.34 11.76
CA GLY A 169 17.64 2.44 12.72
C GLY A 169 16.62 2.25 13.85
N VAL A 170 15.79 1.22 13.76
CA VAL A 170 14.83 0.81 14.80
C VAL A 170 14.83 -0.71 14.96
N THR A 171 14.51 -1.17 16.16
CA THR A 171 14.20 -2.59 16.43
C THR A 171 12.70 -2.72 16.68
N SER A 172 12.02 -3.52 15.84
CA SER A 172 10.64 -3.95 16.06
C SER A 172 10.59 -5.47 16.16
N HIS A 173 9.90 -5.98 17.17
CA HIS A 173 9.70 -7.42 17.34
C HIS A 173 8.33 -7.90 16.84
N GLY A 174 7.40 -6.98 16.59
CA GLY A 174 6.04 -7.23 16.10
C GLY A 174 5.20 -5.96 16.17
N HIS A 175 3.88 -6.10 16.05
CA HIS A 175 2.93 -5.01 15.92
C HIS A 175 1.73 -5.15 16.86
N GLY A 176 0.91 -4.10 16.93
CA GLY A 176 -0.40 -4.10 17.58
C GLY A 176 -1.52 -4.53 16.63
N ALA A 177 -2.75 -4.17 17.00
CA ALA A 177 -3.94 -4.38 16.19
C ALA A 177 -3.89 -3.60 14.85
N HIS A 178 -4.72 -4.03 13.90
CA HIS A 178 -4.93 -3.32 12.63
C HIS A 178 -6.04 -2.28 12.77
N TYR A 179 -5.70 -1.01 12.56
CA TYR A 179 -6.61 0.14 12.60
C TYR A 179 -5.94 1.37 11.94
N ALA A 180 -6.76 2.31 11.47
CA ALA A 180 -6.30 3.64 11.09
C ALA A 180 -5.78 4.40 12.33
N PHE A 181 -4.56 4.93 12.29
CA PHE A 181 -3.95 5.62 13.44
C PHE A 181 -3.52 7.05 13.11
N GLU A 182 -3.51 7.91 14.15
CA GLU A 182 -3.01 9.28 14.03
C GLU A 182 -1.49 9.26 13.98
N VAL A 183 -0.91 9.91 12.97
CA VAL A 183 0.52 10.16 12.86
C VAL A 183 0.79 11.62 13.21
N VAL A 184 1.65 11.84 14.20
CA VAL A 184 2.10 13.15 14.67
C VAL A 184 3.47 13.48 14.08
N ASN A 185 3.58 14.62 13.42
CA ASN A 185 4.83 15.15 12.87
C ASN A 185 5.71 15.72 13.98
N ALA A 186 6.80 15.03 14.31
CA ALA A 186 7.75 15.48 15.33
C ALA A 186 8.84 16.40 14.75
N ALA A 187 9.06 16.37 13.43
CA ALA A 187 10.16 17.08 12.78
C ALA A 187 9.69 17.98 11.62
N PRO A 188 8.72 18.91 11.80
CA PRO A 188 8.10 19.68 10.70
C PRO A 188 9.06 20.58 9.91
N LYS A 189 10.28 20.83 10.42
CA LYS A 189 11.35 21.57 9.72
C LYS A 189 12.21 20.66 8.82
N HIS A 190 12.22 19.35 9.04
CA HIS A 190 13.02 18.41 8.27
C HIS A 190 12.54 18.37 6.80
N PRO A 191 13.42 18.39 5.78
CA PRO A 191 13.02 18.52 4.37
C PRO A 191 11.95 17.52 3.88
N ILE A 192 11.98 16.28 4.42
CA ILE A 192 10.97 15.24 4.15
C ILE A 192 9.58 15.66 4.66
N MET A 193 9.51 16.26 5.85
CA MET A 193 8.27 16.54 6.59
C MET A 193 7.68 17.93 6.33
N GLN A 194 8.36 18.78 5.56
CA GLN A 194 7.89 20.11 5.22
C GLN A 194 6.57 20.04 4.44
N GLY A 195 5.53 20.67 4.97
CA GLY A 195 4.19 20.71 4.36
C GLY A 195 3.18 19.69 4.90
N PHE A 196 3.60 18.72 5.73
CA PHE A 196 2.72 17.68 6.28
C PHE A 196 1.88 18.14 7.50
N GLY A 197 1.99 19.41 7.89
CA GLY A 197 1.32 19.93 9.09
C GLY A 197 1.83 19.27 10.38
N ASN A 198 1.02 19.34 11.44
CA ASN A 198 1.38 18.78 12.75
C ASN A 198 0.97 17.31 12.91
N LYS A 199 -0.08 16.86 12.20
CA LYS A 199 -0.61 15.50 12.28
C LYS A 199 -1.53 15.15 11.11
N TRP A 200 -1.70 13.86 10.83
CA TRP A 200 -2.66 13.30 9.88
C TRP A 200 -3.11 11.91 10.32
N MET A 201 -4.04 11.30 9.58
CA MET A 201 -4.54 9.94 9.82
C MET A 201 -4.12 9.03 8.68
N THR A 202 -3.76 7.78 8.98
CA THR A 202 -3.63 6.73 7.95
C THR A 202 -5.02 6.20 7.55
N PRO A 203 -5.23 5.70 6.32
CA PRO A 203 -6.54 5.18 5.88
C PRO A 203 -6.85 3.78 6.44
N LYS A 204 -5.80 2.99 6.71
CA LYS A 204 -5.77 1.75 7.48
C LYS A 204 -4.43 1.73 8.24
N GLY A 205 -4.07 0.64 8.90
CA GLY A 205 -2.72 0.51 9.44
C GLY A 205 -2.50 -0.71 10.29
N GLU A 206 -1.23 -1.00 10.53
CA GLU A 206 -0.73 -1.97 11.51
C GLU A 206 0.37 -1.26 12.29
N LEU A 207 0.08 -0.81 13.51
CA LEU A 207 1.03 0.01 14.27
C LEU A 207 2.12 -0.87 14.91
N TYR A 208 3.38 -0.66 14.53
CA TYR A 208 4.52 -1.47 15.01
C TYR A 208 4.94 -1.07 16.42
N ASN A 209 5.31 -2.06 17.25
CA ASN A 209 5.82 -1.84 18.60
C ASN A 209 7.34 -1.66 18.54
N ILE A 210 7.83 -0.41 18.66
CA ILE A 210 9.27 -0.11 18.56
C ILE A 210 9.95 -0.36 19.89
N ALA A 211 10.60 -1.52 20.00
CA ALA A 211 11.38 -1.91 21.17
C ALA A 211 12.61 -1.01 21.37
N LYS A 212 13.21 -0.51 20.29
CA LYS A 212 14.37 0.39 20.35
C LYS A 212 14.41 1.36 19.17
N VAL A 213 14.73 2.62 19.44
CA VAL A 213 15.27 3.58 18.47
C VAL A 213 16.78 3.65 18.73
N TRP A 214 17.61 3.54 17.69
CA TRP A 214 19.07 3.55 17.83
C TRP A 214 19.62 4.99 17.85
N ASP A 215 20.80 5.19 18.46
CA ASP A 215 21.37 6.53 18.70
C ASP A 215 21.72 7.31 17.40
N THR A 216 21.85 6.60 16.28
CA THR A 216 22.06 7.15 14.93
C THR A 216 20.77 7.54 14.22
N THR A 217 19.61 7.32 14.84
CA THR A 217 18.27 7.53 14.27
C THR A 217 17.66 8.83 14.75
N THR A 218 17.13 9.61 13.82
CA THR A 218 16.29 10.78 14.07
C THR A 218 14.83 10.45 13.72
N PRO A 219 13.94 10.27 14.72
CA PRO A 219 12.50 10.17 14.49
C PRO A 219 11.95 11.43 13.80
N LEU A 220 11.09 11.23 12.81
CA LEU A 220 10.41 12.29 12.07
C LEU A 220 8.92 12.35 12.37
N ALA A 221 8.28 11.21 12.63
CA ALA A 221 6.88 11.14 13.03
C ALA A 221 6.59 9.92 13.92
N TYR A 222 5.56 10.04 14.76
CA TYR A 222 5.10 8.99 15.68
C TYR A 222 3.63 8.64 15.46
N GLY A 223 3.28 7.36 15.52
CA GLY A 223 1.91 6.86 15.49
C GLY A 223 1.34 6.78 16.91
N LYS A 224 0.12 7.29 17.11
CA LYS A 224 -0.59 7.24 18.39
C LYS A 224 -1.02 5.81 18.73
N SER A 225 -0.68 5.37 19.95
CA SER A 225 -1.01 4.05 20.50
C SER A 225 -1.77 4.16 21.82
N SER A 226 -2.58 3.15 22.15
CA SER A 226 -3.18 2.97 23.49
C SER A 226 -2.14 2.48 24.50
N ALA A 227 -1.00 1.97 24.02
CA ALA A 227 0.16 1.48 24.77
C ALA A 227 0.77 2.47 25.79
N MET A 228 0.18 3.66 25.98
CA MET A 228 0.72 4.84 26.67
C MET A 228 2.01 5.43 26.06
N LYS A 229 2.55 4.82 25.01
CA LYS A 229 3.75 5.26 24.29
C LYS A 229 3.42 5.41 22.81
N ASP A 230 3.68 6.60 22.25
CA ASP A 230 3.63 6.81 20.80
C ASP A 230 4.79 6.06 20.12
N GLU A 231 4.52 5.39 19.01
CA GLU A 231 5.51 4.53 18.34
C GLU A 231 6.17 5.25 17.18
N CYS A 232 7.49 5.08 17.00
CA CYS A 232 8.22 5.75 15.90
C CYS A 232 7.82 5.13 14.56
N VAL A 233 7.11 5.89 13.71
CA VAL A 233 6.56 5.38 12.43
C VAL A 233 7.26 5.91 11.19
N ILE A 234 7.94 7.05 11.26
CA ILE A 234 8.76 7.59 10.18
C ILE A 234 10.06 8.14 10.78
N TRP A 235 11.21 7.83 10.19
CA TRP A 235 12.53 8.27 10.69
C TRP A 235 13.58 8.33 9.57
N VAL A 236 14.75 8.87 9.93
CA VAL A 236 15.99 8.73 9.17
C VAL A 236 17.12 8.22 10.07
N ASN A 237 18.09 7.52 9.50
CA ASN A 237 19.22 6.90 10.22
C ASN A 237 20.54 7.13 9.46
N GLU A 238 21.62 7.35 10.19
CA GLU A 238 22.99 7.42 9.66
C GLU A 238 23.73 6.10 9.91
N TYR A 239 23.77 5.21 8.92
CA TYR A 239 24.32 3.87 9.08
C TYR A 239 25.83 3.79 8.83
N GLY A 240 26.55 3.24 9.82
CA GLY A 240 27.98 2.91 9.73
C GLY A 240 28.91 4.12 9.63
N ASP A 241 30.21 3.86 9.46
CA ASP A 241 31.27 4.90 9.45
C ASP A 241 31.11 5.92 8.31
N LYS A 242 30.40 5.54 7.24
CA LYS A 242 30.06 6.41 6.11
C LYS A 242 28.85 7.32 6.37
N LYS A 243 28.14 7.16 7.50
CA LYS A 243 26.87 7.84 7.79
C LYS A 243 25.86 7.67 6.66
N THR A 244 25.80 6.46 6.10
CA THR A 244 24.94 6.12 4.97
C THR A 244 23.49 6.44 5.31
N ARG A 245 22.85 7.29 4.51
CA ARG A 245 21.48 7.73 4.79
C ARG A 245 20.48 6.61 4.52
N VAL A 246 19.72 6.26 5.54
CA VAL A 246 18.58 5.35 5.46
C VAL A 246 17.33 6.12 5.87
N PHE A 247 16.28 6.06 5.06
CA PHE A 247 14.95 6.51 5.41
C PHE A 247 14.08 5.29 5.75
N GLY A 248 13.26 5.34 6.79
CA GLY A 248 12.41 4.23 7.18
C GLY A 248 10.98 4.62 7.55
N THR A 249 10.05 3.71 7.27
CA THR A 249 8.63 3.82 7.70
C THR A 249 8.04 2.47 8.06
N THR A 250 7.30 2.39 9.18
CA THR A 250 6.51 1.20 9.56
C THR A 250 5.09 1.22 9.01
N VAL A 251 4.65 2.31 8.41
CA VAL A 251 3.37 2.39 7.69
C VAL A 251 3.47 1.57 6.39
N GLY A 252 2.35 1.03 5.90
CA GLY A 252 2.31 0.33 4.61
C GLY A 252 2.06 -1.18 4.70
N HIS A 253 1.22 -1.62 5.63
CA HIS A 253 0.74 -3.01 5.64
C HIS A 253 -0.18 -3.25 4.43
N TYR A 254 -1.12 -2.34 4.24
CA TYR A 254 -2.20 -2.46 3.27
C TYR A 254 -1.90 -1.74 1.96
N ALA A 255 -2.49 -2.22 0.87
CA ALA A 255 -2.50 -1.50 -0.39
C ALA A 255 -3.17 -0.11 -0.27
N GLU A 256 -4.19 0.03 0.58
CA GLU A 256 -4.82 1.33 0.83
C GLU A 256 -3.89 2.33 1.54
N GLU A 257 -2.95 1.87 2.35
CA GLU A 257 -1.88 2.74 2.88
C GLU A 257 -0.83 3.03 1.80
N MET A 258 -0.41 2.03 1.03
CA MET A 258 0.64 2.21 0.02
C MET A 258 0.22 3.07 -1.18
N GLN A 259 -1.09 3.12 -1.49
CA GLN A 259 -1.64 4.02 -2.51
C GLN A 259 -2.00 5.41 -1.95
N ASP A 260 -1.93 5.60 -0.63
CA ASP A 260 -2.30 6.87 0.00
C ASP A 260 -1.40 8.02 -0.51
N PRO A 261 -1.97 9.17 -0.89
CA PRO A 261 -1.18 10.24 -1.45
C PRO A 261 -0.14 10.84 -0.48
N VAL A 262 -0.38 10.79 0.83
CA VAL A 262 0.51 11.26 1.89
C VAL A 262 1.66 10.27 2.09
N PHE A 263 1.35 8.97 2.17
CA PHE A 263 2.34 7.88 2.20
C PHE A 263 3.33 8.01 1.04
N LEU A 264 2.84 8.02 -0.18
CA LEU A 264 3.67 8.12 -1.38
C LEU A 264 4.47 9.43 -1.43
N ASN A 265 3.94 10.53 -0.89
CA ASN A 265 4.66 11.81 -0.83
C ASN A 265 5.87 11.73 0.12
N TYR A 266 5.70 11.28 1.37
CA TYR A 266 6.85 11.22 2.28
C TYR A 266 7.84 10.11 1.90
N VAL A 267 7.38 8.97 1.35
CA VAL A 267 8.29 7.90 0.86
C VAL A 267 9.11 8.40 -0.33
N THR A 268 8.52 9.15 -1.27
CA THR A 268 9.28 9.80 -2.36
C THR A 268 10.32 10.78 -1.81
N ARG A 269 9.92 11.61 -0.84
CA ARG A 269 10.83 12.60 -0.25
C ARG A 269 11.94 11.94 0.57
N GLY A 270 11.66 10.82 1.22
CA GLY A 270 12.62 9.95 1.89
C GLY A 270 13.62 9.32 0.93
N LEU A 271 13.15 8.72 -0.17
CA LEU A 271 13.98 8.16 -1.24
C LEU A 271 14.99 9.19 -1.78
N LEU A 272 14.50 10.38 -2.13
CA LEU A 272 15.34 11.45 -2.64
C LEU A 272 16.27 12.03 -1.57
N TRP A 273 15.83 12.13 -0.31
CA TRP A 273 16.68 12.60 0.80
C TRP A 273 17.82 11.63 1.10
N SER A 274 17.56 10.32 1.09
CA SER A 274 18.57 9.28 1.25
C SER A 274 19.67 9.42 0.19
N ALA A 275 19.27 9.66 -1.06
CA ALA A 275 20.20 9.83 -2.19
C ALA A 275 20.84 11.23 -2.32
N ASP A 276 20.61 12.16 -1.38
CA ASP A 276 21.01 13.58 -1.44
C ASP A 276 20.47 14.35 -2.68
N LYS A 277 19.31 13.91 -3.17
CA LYS A 277 18.65 14.36 -4.41
C LYS A 277 17.27 14.98 -4.16
N LEU A 278 16.94 15.35 -2.92
CA LEU A 278 15.68 16.03 -2.58
C LEU A 278 15.73 17.51 -2.99
N ASN A 279 15.52 17.76 -4.27
CA ASN A 279 15.50 19.10 -4.89
C ASN A 279 14.70 19.06 -6.21
N ASP A 280 14.50 20.22 -6.83
CA ASP A 280 13.67 20.38 -8.04
C ASP A 280 14.23 19.72 -9.31
N ASP A 281 15.50 19.27 -9.34
CA ASP A 281 16.01 18.49 -10.48
C ASP A 281 15.41 17.08 -10.52
N TYR A 282 15.01 16.54 -9.37
CA TYR A 282 14.48 15.17 -9.25
C TYR A 282 13.00 15.13 -8.83
N LEU A 283 12.56 16.07 -7.97
CA LEU A 283 11.16 16.22 -7.58
C LEU A 283 10.28 16.65 -8.76
N ILE A 284 9.04 16.16 -8.78
CA ILE A 284 8.02 16.58 -9.73
C ILE A 284 7.26 17.77 -9.14
N SER A 285 7.76 18.98 -9.42
CA SER A 285 7.18 20.25 -8.96
C SER A 285 6.12 20.85 -9.91
N ALA A 286 5.84 20.21 -11.06
CA ALA A 286 4.99 20.77 -12.12
C ALA A 286 3.94 19.79 -12.68
N SER A 287 2.75 20.31 -12.95
CA SER A 287 1.49 19.60 -13.27
C SER A 287 1.35 19.07 -14.71
N LYS A 288 2.45 18.83 -15.44
CA LYS A 288 2.40 18.26 -16.80
C LYS A 288 2.51 16.72 -16.76
N PRO A 289 1.65 15.99 -17.50
CA PRO A 289 1.79 14.53 -17.69
C PRO A 289 3.22 14.18 -18.11
N ARG A 290 3.75 13.08 -17.58
CA ARG A 290 5.14 12.64 -17.79
C ARG A 290 5.19 11.23 -18.32
N THR A 291 6.24 10.95 -19.09
CA THR A 291 6.51 9.61 -19.60
C THR A 291 7.43 8.85 -18.66
N ILE A 292 6.99 7.68 -18.20
CA ILE A 292 7.81 6.67 -17.52
C ILE A 292 8.09 5.50 -18.46
N LYS A 293 9.10 4.69 -18.15
CA LYS A 293 9.37 3.43 -18.88
C LYS A 293 8.87 2.25 -18.06
N VAL A 294 7.99 1.44 -18.65
CA VAL A 294 7.44 0.21 -18.06
C VAL A 294 7.65 -0.98 -19.00
N PRO A 295 7.69 -2.23 -18.50
CA PRO A 295 7.66 -3.41 -19.36
C PRO A 295 6.41 -3.42 -20.24
N GLU A 296 6.56 -3.70 -21.53
CA GLU A 296 5.43 -3.83 -22.45
C GLU A 296 4.58 -5.04 -22.06
N ASN A 297 3.31 -4.81 -21.70
CA ASN A 297 2.28 -5.85 -21.58
C ASN A 297 1.41 -5.83 -22.85
N LEU A 298 1.64 -6.78 -23.75
CA LEU A 298 0.91 -6.95 -25.01
C LEU A 298 -0.54 -7.39 -24.80
N ALA A 299 -0.90 -7.93 -23.63
CA ALA A 299 -2.26 -8.33 -23.31
C ALA A 299 -3.12 -7.16 -22.78
N LEU A 300 -2.50 -6.05 -22.33
CA LEU A 300 -3.21 -4.92 -21.73
C LEU A 300 -4.25 -4.32 -22.69
N GLY A 301 -5.49 -4.20 -22.21
CA GLY A 301 -6.65 -3.68 -22.94
C GLY A 301 -7.14 -4.57 -24.09
N LYS A 302 -6.64 -5.81 -24.22
CA LYS A 302 -6.99 -6.71 -25.33
C LYS A 302 -8.29 -7.48 -25.08
N THR A 303 -8.83 -8.05 -26.16
CA THR A 303 -10.01 -8.90 -26.08
C THR A 303 -9.65 -10.25 -25.45
N ALA A 304 -10.14 -10.46 -24.23
CA ALA A 304 -10.08 -11.75 -23.55
C ALA A 304 -11.42 -12.48 -23.57
N THR A 305 -11.39 -13.81 -23.63
CA THR A 305 -12.54 -14.71 -23.56
C THR A 305 -12.23 -15.92 -22.66
N ALA A 306 -13.26 -16.63 -22.20
CA ALA A 306 -13.09 -17.85 -21.40
C ALA A 306 -14.18 -18.87 -21.73
N SER A 307 -13.96 -20.14 -21.37
CA SER A 307 -15.00 -21.18 -21.45
C SER A 307 -16.14 -21.00 -20.42
N GLY A 308 -15.96 -20.07 -19.48
CA GLY A 308 -16.98 -19.60 -18.55
C GLY A 308 -16.38 -18.66 -17.51
N SER A 309 -17.25 -17.96 -16.78
CA SER A 309 -16.87 -17.09 -15.67
C SER A 309 -17.86 -17.20 -14.50
N GLN A 310 -17.42 -16.82 -13.30
CA GLN A 310 -18.31 -16.39 -12.22
C GLN A 310 -18.97 -15.05 -12.58
N GLU A 311 -20.17 -14.81 -12.04
CA GLU A 311 -20.83 -13.50 -12.09
C GLU A 311 -19.90 -12.38 -11.61
N GLU A 312 -19.89 -11.24 -12.32
CA GLU A 312 -18.99 -10.09 -12.11
C GLU A 312 -17.48 -10.41 -12.15
N ARG A 313 -17.05 -11.53 -12.74
CA ARG A 313 -15.64 -11.93 -12.89
C ARG A 313 -15.28 -12.28 -14.35
N ASP A 314 -15.66 -11.38 -15.25
CA ASP A 314 -15.45 -11.46 -16.70
C ASP A 314 -13.97 -11.66 -17.12
N PRO A 315 -13.70 -12.28 -18.29
CA PRO A 315 -12.32 -12.51 -18.77
C PRO A 315 -11.50 -11.23 -18.98
N LYS A 316 -12.18 -10.10 -19.27
CA LYS A 316 -11.56 -8.78 -19.48
C LYS A 316 -10.84 -8.24 -18.23
N PHE A 317 -11.29 -8.65 -17.04
CA PHE A 317 -10.76 -8.19 -15.75
C PHE A 317 -9.43 -8.83 -15.37
N ALA A 318 -8.79 -9.55 -16.29
CA ALA A 318 -7.44 -10.05 -16.13
C ALA A 318 -6.45 -9.41 -17.12
N VAL A 319 -6.89 -8.36 -17.84
CA VAL A 319 -6.11 -7.66 -18.87
C VAL A 319 -6.41 -6.15 -18.88
N ASP A 320 -7.04 -5.61 -17.85
CA ASP A 320 -7.27 -4.16 -17.73
C ASP A 320 -6.20 -3.45 -16.88
N GLY A 321 -5.32 -4.22 -16.23
CA GLY A 321 -4.26 -3.70 -15.38
C GLY A 321 -4.74 -3.26 -14.00
N ASP A 322 -5.99 -3.54 -13.62
CA ASP A 322 -6.54 -3.23 -12.30
C ASP A 322 -6.48 -4.47 -11.38
N LEU A 323 -5.60 -4.40 -10.38
CA LEU A 323 -5.39 -5.48 -9.41
C LEU A 323 -6.51 -5.59 -8.35
N ASP A 324 -7.55 -4.75 -8.42
CA ASP A 324 -8.81 -4.94 -7.68
C ASP A 324 -9.87 -5.74 -8.46
N THR A 325 -9.64 -6.03 -9.75
CA THR A 325 -10.53 -6.83 -10.59
C THR A 325 -9.89 -8.13 -11.03
N ARG A 326 -10.68 -9.18 -11.28
CA ARG A 326 -10.15 -10.51 -11.67
C ARG A 326 -11.10 -11.32 -12.54
N TRP A 327 -10.53 -12.14 -13.42
CA TRP A 327 -11.27 -13.29 -13.96
C TRP A 327 -11.36 -14.41 -12.94
N CYS A 328 -12.49 -15.12 -12.92
CA CYS A 328 -12.72 -16.29 -12.07
C CYS A 328 -13.54 -17.33 -12.82
N ALA A 329 -13.09 -18.59 -12.84
CA ALA A 329 -13.81 -19.72 -13.41
C ALA A 329 -15.21 -19.90 -12.76
N PRO A 330 -16.18 -20.56 -13.42
CA PRO A 330 -17.55 -20.73 -12.89
C PRO A 330 -17.64 -21.49 -11.57
N ASN A 331 -16.66 -22.36 -11.27
CA ASN A 331 -16.54 -23.14 -10.05
C ASN A 331 -15.12 -23.75 -9.96
N GLY A 332 -14.89 -24.62 -8.97
CA GLY A 332 -13.59 -25.26 -8.70
C GLY A 332 -13.18 -26.42 -9.62
N GLY A 333 -13.94 -26.71 -10.67
CA GLY A 333 -13.59 -27.75 -11.65
C GLY A 333 -12.32 -27.43 -12.46
N ALA A 334 -11.68 -28.48 -13.00
CA ALA A 334 -10.58 -28.36 -13.95
C ALA A 334 -11.09 -28.33 -15.40
N GLY A 335 -10.25 -27.89 -16.34
CA GLY A 335 -10.54 -27.79 -17.78
C GLY A 335 -11.13 -26.44 -18.20
N TYR A 336 -11.29 -25.48 -17.29
CA TYR A 336 -11.67 -24.12 -17.66
C TYR A 336 -10.52 -23.43 -18.38
N THR A 337 -10.84 -22.75 -19.48
CA THR A 337 -9.87 -22.01 -20.28
C THR A 337 -10.17 -20.53 -20.24
N TRP A 338 -9.11 -19.72 -20.21
CA TRP A 338 -9.12 -18.28 -20.42
C TRP A 338 -8.11 -17.97 -21.53
N GLN A 339 -8.40 -17.04 -22.41
CA GLN A 339 -7.51 -16.67 -23.52
C GLN A 339 -7.60 -15.19 -23.89
N VAL A 340 -6.54 -14.68 -24.50
CA VAL A 340 -6.44 -13.30 -25.01
C VAL A 340 -5.97 -13.29 -26.47
N ASP A 341 -6.56 -12.40 -27.27
CA ASP A 341 -6.11 -12.08 -28.63
C ASP A 341 -5.29 -10.77 -28.63
N LEU A 342 -4.00 -10.87 -28.93
CA LEU A 342 -3.07 -9.75 -29.00
C LEU A 342 -3.32 -8.83 -30.21
N GLY A 343 -4.16 -9.26 -31.16
CA GLY A 343 -4.57 -8.56 -32.37
C GLY A 343 -3.75 -8.98 -33.59
N GLU A 344 -2.43 -8.83 -33.53
CA GLU A 344 -1.49 -9.22 -34.59
C GLU A 344 -0.44 -10.21 -34.07
N PRO A 345 0.14 -11.10 -34.90
CA PRO A 345 1.19 -12.02 -34.47
C PRO A 345 2.50 -11.30 -34.09
N GLN A 346 2.99 -11.52 -32.87
CA GLN A 346 4.19 -10.85 -32.34
C GLN A 346 5.18 -11.85 -31.71
N SER A 347 6.38 -11.38 -31.38
CA SER A 347 7.35 -12.13 -30.55
C SER A 347 7.20 -11.76 -29.09
N ILE A 348 7.22 -12.76 -28.22
CA ILE A 348 7.11 -12.61 -26.76
C ILE A 348 8.36 -13.19 -26.09
N THR A 349 8.72 -12.67 -24.91
CA THR A 349 9.81 -13.19 -24.06
C THR A 349 9.28 -13.97 -22.86
N GLY A 350 8.01 -13.81 -22.51
CA GLY A 350 7.41 -14.51 -21.38
C GLY A 350 5.99 -14.08 -21.07
N VAL A 351 5.41 -14.73 -20.06
CA VAL A 351 4.11 -14.38 -19.48
C VAL A 351 4.22 -14.25 -17.97
N LYS A 352 3.36 -13.44 -17.36
CA LYS A 352 3.22 -13.31 -15.92
C LYS A 352 1.75 -13.45 -15.54
N ILE A 353 1.48 -14.21 -14.48
CA ILE A 353 0.14 -14.44 -13.96
C ILE A 353 0.12 -13.94 -12.52
N VAL A 354 -0.80 -13.04 -12.17
CA VAL A 354 -1.03 -12.56 -10.80
C VAL A 354 -2.22 -13.33 -10.22
N TRP A 355 -1.94 -14.44 -9.55
CA TRP A 355 -2.94 -15.36 -9.01
C TRP A 355 -3.77 -14.75 -7.88
N GLU A 356 -5.00 -15.23 -7.74
CA GLU A 356 -5.93 -14.71 -6.73
C GLU A 356 -5.51 -15.00 -5.29
N SER A 357 -5.05 -16.23 -5.02
CA SER A 357 -4.65 -16.69 -3.69
C SER A 357 -3.21 -17.23 -3.70
N PRO A 358 -2.29 -16.67 -2.87
CA PRO A 358 -0.92 -17.18 -2.80
C PRO A 358 -0.83 -18.63 -2.31
N GLU A 359 -1.84 -19.12 -1.59
CA GLU A 359 -1.90 -20.51 -1.08
C GLU A 359 -2.65 -21.47 -2.02
N GLY A 360 -3.17 -20.99 -3.16
CA GLY A 360 -3.99 -21.79 -4.07
C GLY A 360 -3.28 -23.04 -4.58
N GLY A 361 -1.98 -22.97 -4.88
CA GLY A 361 -1.25 -24.13 -5.40
C GLY A 361 -1.75 -24.51 -6.79
N TYR A 362 -1.79 -23.55 -7.72
CA TYR A 362 -2.43 -23.71 -9.03
C TYR A 362 -1.65 -24.66 -9.94
N LYS A 363 -2.38 -25.54 -10.62
CA LYS A 363 -1.94 -26.35 -11.74
C LYS A 363 -2.61 -25.80 -12.99
N PHE A 364 -1.84 -25.59 -14.04
CA PHE A 364 -2.32 -24.98 -15.28
C PHE A 364 -1.36 -25.29 -16.43
N ARG A 365 -1.79 -24.98 -17.65
CA ARG A 365 -0.93 -24.93 -18.83
C ARG A 365 -1.16 -23.62 -19.56
N VAL A 366 -0.11 -22.99 -20.08
CA VAL A 366 -0.22 -21.85 -21.01
C VAL A 366 0.19 -22.33 -22.39
N ASP A 367 -0.71 -22.15 -23.35
CA ASP A 367 -0.51 -22.43 -24.76
C ASP A 367 -0.47 -21.12 -25.56
N THR A 368 0.28 -21.10 -26.66
CA THR A 368 0.35 -19.98 -27.63
C THR A 368 -0.09 -20.45 -29.02
N SER A 369 -0.63 -19.55 -29.82
CA SER A 369 -1.08 -19.82 -31.19
C SER A 369 -0.95 -18.60 -32.10
N ALA A 370 -0.75 -18.84 -33.40
CA ALA A 370 -0.77 -17.82 -34.44
C ALA A 370 -2.17 -17.60 -35.05
N ASP A 371 -3.06 -18.59 -34.94
CA ASP A 371 -4.33 -18.66 -35.67
C ASP A 371 -5.55 -19.07 -34.81
N GLY A 372 -5.33 -19.38 -33.53
CA GLY A 372 -6.34 -19.83 -32.57
C GLY A 372 -6.72 -21.31 -32.69
N LYS A 373 -6.12 -22.05 -33.63
CA LYS A 373 -6.46 -23.45 -33.93
C LYS A 373 -5.32 -24.39 -33.60
N GLU A 374 -4.10 -24.08 -34.04
CA GLU A 374 -2.90 -24.84 -33.70
C GLU A 374 -2.23 -24.22 -32.47
N TRP A 375 -2.08 -25.01 -31.40
CA TRP A 375 -1.61 -24.54 -30.10
C TRP A 375 -0.28 -25.21 -29.73
N LYS A 376 0.66 -24.41 -29.21
CA LYS A 376 1.95 -24.86 -28.72
C LYS A 376 2.11 -24.50 -27.25
N THR A 377 2.40 -25.48 -26.41
CA THR A 377 2.67 -25.29 -24.99
C THR A 377 3.85 -24.34 -24.79
N LEU A 378 3.63 -23.26 -24.05
CA LEU A 378 4.65 -22.31 -23.61
C LEU A 378 5.12 -22.62 -22.18
N VAL A 379 4.16 -22.96 -21.30
CA VAL A 379 4.39 -23.24 -19.87
C VAL A 379 3.51 -24.41 -19.45
N ASP A 380 4.06 -25.40 -18.76
CA ASP A 380 3.31 -26.56 -18.24
C ASP A 380 3.54 -26.77 -16.74
N HIS A 381 2.50 -26.53 -15.95
CA HIS A 381 2.42 -26.78 -14.52
C HIS A 381 1.29 -27.77 -14.16
N SER A 382 0.88 -28.61 -15.12
CA SER A 382 -0.12 -29.68 -14.91
C SER A 382 0.24 -30.64 -13.77
N LYS A 383 1.54 -30.95 -13.61
CA LYS A 383 2.06 -31.92 -12.63
C LYS A 383 2.60 -31.29 -11.35
N LYS A 384 3.13 -30.07 -11.41
CA LYS A 384 3.76 -29.37 -10.28
C LYS A 384 3.05 -28.03 -10.05
N ALA A 385 2.18 -28.02 -9.05
CA ALA A 385 1.48 -26.83 -8.59
C ALA A 385 2.46 -25.69 -8.23
N ILE A 386 2.02 -24.44 -8.43
CA ILE A 386 2.71 -23.22 -7.97
C ILE A 386 1.91 -22.57 -6.84
N ALA A 387 2.60 -22.27 -5.75
CA ALA A 387 2.15 -21.34 -4.72
C ALA A 387 2.87 -19.98 -4.89
N GLY A 388 2.24 -18.91 -4.46
CA GLY A 388 2.64 -17.52 -4.70
C GLY A 388 1.52 -16.72 -5.38
N SER A 389 1.41 -15.43 -5.04
CA SER A 389 0.44 -14.50 -5.62
C SER A 389 0.81 -14.05 -7.04
N ASP A 390 2.01 -14.35 -7.52
CA ASP A 390 2.32 -14.35 -8.95
C ASP A 390 3.26 -15.48 -9.35
N ALA A 391 3.33 -15.69 -10.67
CA ALA A 391 4.39 -16.44 -11.28
C ALA A 391 4.76 -15.81 -12.63
N THR A 392 6.05 -15.50 -12.82
CA THR A 392 6.61 -15.00 -14.07
C THR A 392 7.39 -16.11 -14.76
N PHE A 393 7.12 -16.33 -16.04
CA PHE A 393 7.74 -17.37 -16.86
C PHE A 393 8.49 -16.73 -18.02
N GLN A 394 9.83 -16.77 -17.96
CA GLN A 394 10.68 -16.41 -19.08
C GLN A 394 10.66 -17.56 -20.08
N ALA A 395 9.80 -17.43 -21.09
CA ALA A 395 9.55 -18.42 -22.13
C ALA A 395 9.25 -17.67 -23.42
N ALA A 396 10.20 -17.67 -24.35
CA ALA A 396 10.09 -16.93 -25.59
C ALA A 396 9.32 -17.72 -26.67
N ALA A 397 8.52 -17.01 -27.47
CA ALA A 397 7.82 -17.58 -28.62
C ALA A 397 7.59 -16.53 -29.71
N ASP A 398 7.67 -16.96 -30.98
CA ASP A 398 7.46 -16.11 -32.16
C ASP A 398 6.09 -16.35 -32.79
N LYS A 399 5.57 -15.31 -33.46
CA LYS A 399 4.27 -15.32 -34.18
C LYS A 399 3.07 -15.65 -33.27
N VAL A 400 3.13 -15.22 -32.02
CA VAL A 400 2.04 -15.37 -31.05
C VAL A 400 0.99 -14.29 -31.33
N LYS A 401 -0.23 -14.71 -31.68
CA LYS A 401 -1.42 -13.85 -31.74
C LYS A 401 -2.37 -14.16 -30.59
N HIS A 402 -2.50 -15.43 -30.22
CA HIS A 402 -3.37 -15.86 -29.12
C HIS A 402 -2.56 -16.53 -28.02
N VAL A 403 -2.92 -16.24 -26.77
CA VAL A 403 -2.40 -16.93 -25.57
C VAL A 403 -3.58 -17.49 -24.79
N ARG A 404 -3.49 -18.75 -24.34
CA ARG A 404 -4.54 -19.42 -23.58
C ARG A 404 -3.97 -20.06 -22.33
N LEU A 405 -4.59 -19.81 -21.20
CA LEU A 405 -4.41 -20.56 -19.96
C LEU A 405 -5.51 -21.61 -19.83
N GLU A 406 -5.14 -22.85 -19.56
CA GLU A 406 -6.04 -23.92 -19.11
C GLU A 406 -5.81 -24.17 -17.62
N TYR A 407 -6.85 -24.00 -16.80
CA TYR A 407 -6.83 -24.31 -15.37
C TYR A 407 -7.02 -25.82 -15.15
N LEU A 408 -6.06 -26.46 -14.49
CA LEU A 408 -5.99 -27.91 -14.29
C LEU A 408 -6.20 -28.33 -12.83
N GLY A 409 -6.70 -27.40 -11.99
CA GLY A 409 -6.97 -27.61 -10.57
C GLY A 409 -5.96 -26.93 -9.64
N SER A 410 -6.13 -27.13 -8.35
CA SER A 410 -5.35 -26.49 -7.28
C SER A 410 -5.02 -27.50 -6.18
N THR A 411 -4.05 -27.20 -5.30
CA THR A 411 -3.62 -28.13 -4.24
C THR A 411 -4.69 -28.32 -3.17
N HIS A 412 -5.42 -27.27 -2.83
CA HIS A 412 -6.41 -27.26 -1.74
C HIS A 412 -7.87 -27.32 -2.23
N GLY A 413 -8.09 -27.54 -3.53
CA GLY A 413 -9.34 -27.14 -4.17
C GLY A 413 -9.42 -25.60 -4.31
N GLY A 414 -10.41 -25.10 -5.04
CA GLY A 414 -10.48 -23.68 -5.40
C GLY A 414 -10.70 -23.48 -6.89
N TRP A 415 -10.97 -22.23 -7.28
CA TRP A 415 -11.40 -21.86 -8.62
C TRP A 415 -10.20 -21.29 -9.38
N GLY A 416 -10.11 -21.53 -10.68
CA GLY A 416 -9.08 -20.89 -11.51
C GLY A 416 -9.34 -19.39 -11.54
N SER A 417 -8.47 -18.58 -10.93
CA SER A 417 -8.67 -17.13 -10.85
C SER A 417 -7.35 -16.39 -10.66
N PHE A 418 -7.25 -15.25 -11.34
CA PHE A 418 -6.09 -14.36 -11.33
C PHE A 418 -6.55 -12.93 -11.60
N TRP A 419 -5.90 -11.99 -10.91
CA TRP A 419 -6.12 -10.54 -11.02
C TRP A 419 -5.62 -9.99 -12.35
N GLU A 420 -4.48 -10.47 -12.87
CA GLU A 420 -3.92 -10.01 -14.15
C GLU A 420 -3.14 -11.14 -14.84
N PHE A 421 -3.16 -11.13 -16.18
CA PHE A 421 -2.37 -11.99 -17.06
C PHE A 421 -1.61 -11.11 -18.06
N GLU A 422 -0.31 -10.97 -17.85
CA GLU A 422 0.56 -10.12 -18.66
C GLU A 422 1.34 -10.95 -19.69
N VAL A 423 1.49 -10.42 -20.90
CA VAL A 423 2.27 -11.02 -21.99
C VAL A 423 3.38 -10.06 -22.39
N HIS A 424 4.64 -10.41 -22.17
CA HIS A 424 5.76 -9.49 -22.33
C HIS A 424 6.51 -9.67 -23.64
N SER A 425 6.85 -8.57 -24.31
CA SER A 425 7.72 -8.54 -25.50
C SER A 425 9.22 -8.41 -25.17
N GLY A 426 9.56 -8.17 -23.90
CA GLY A 426 10.90 -7.80 -23.46
C GLY A 426 11.28 -6.34 -23.72
N LYS A 427 10.43 -5.55 -24.38
CA LYS A 427 10.64 -4.11 -24.57
C LYS A 427 10.18 -3.33 -23.34
N MET A 428 10.83 -2.19 -23.12
CA MET A 428 10.32 -1.14 -22.24
C MET A 428 9.61 -0.10 -23.11
N ILE A 429 8.34 0.20 -22.81
CA ILE A 429 7.53 1.21 -23.50
C ILE A 429 7.35 2.46 -22.65
N GLU A 430 7.02 3.53 -23.35
CA GLU A 430 6.72 4.85 -22.78
C GLU A 430 5.24 4.92 -22.35
N GLN A 431 4.99 4.99 -21.04
CA GLN A 431 3.66 5.18 -20.45
C GLN A 431 3.52 6.59 -19.90
N VAL A 432 2.41 7.28 -20.21
CA VAL A 432 2.12 8.61 -19.66
C VAL A 432 1.42 8.47 -18.30
N VAL A 433 1.99 9.10 -17.27
CA VAL A 433 1.41 9.22 -15.93
C VAL A 433 1.10 10.68 -15.60
N ASN A 434 0.00 10.90 -14.88
CA ASN A 434 -0.36 12.23 -14.38
C ASN A 434 0.47 12.54 -13.11
N PRO A 435 1.12 13.72 -13.01
CA PRO A 435 1.90 14.07 -11.85
C PRO A 435 1.00 14.37 -10.64
N LEU A 436 1.40 13.89 -9.46
CA LEU A 436 0.78 14.24 -8.19
C LEU A 436 1.73 15.12 -7.38
N VAL A 437 1.67 16.44 -7.64
CA VAL A 437 2.52 17.42 -6.96
C VAL A 437 2.04 17.64 -5.52
N ASP A 438 2.94 17.39 -4.57
CA ASP A 438 2.81 17.74 -3.15
C ASP A 438 1.41 17.49 -2.56
N ALA A 439 0.95 16.24 -2.67
CA ALA A 439 -0.27 15.77 -2.02
C ALA A 439 -0.07 15.81 -0.48
N LYS A 440 -0.44 16.95 0.10
CA LYS A 440 -0.48 17.17 1.54
C LYS A 440 -1.62 16.35 2.15
N PRO A 441 -1.53 16.00 3.45
CA PRO A 441 -2.70 15.52 4.17
C PRO A 441 -3.87 16.46 3.95
N GLN A 442 -5.01 15.90 3.53
CA GLN A 442 -6.26 16.66 3.60
C GLN A 442 -6.54 16.98 5.07
N PRO A 443 -7.03 18.19 5.41
CA PRO A 443 -7.52 18.47 6.75
C PRO A 443 -8.58 17.45 7.11
N VAL A 444 -8.34 16.64 8.14
CA VAL A 444 -9.30 15.62 8.58
C VAL A 444 -10.46 16.34 9.25
N SER A 445 -11.54 16.58 8.51
CA SER A 445 -12.80 17.10 9.03
C SER A 445 -13.71 15.94 9.43
N GLY A 446 -14.01 15.80 10.72
CA GLY A 446 -14.72 14.65 11.27
C GLY A 446 -13.77 13.52 11.68
N ASP A 447 -14.34 12.40 12.12
CA ASP A 447 -13.59 11.25 12.63
C ASP A 447 -13.41 10.18 11.52
N PRO A 448 -12.18 9.78 11.16
CA PRO A 448 -11.94 8.85 10.04
C PRO A 448 -12.51 7.44 10.27
N LEU A 449 -12.75 7.03 11.52
CA LEU A 449 -13.41 5.76 11.82
C LEU A 449 -14.91 5.77 11.44
N LEU A 450 -15.49 6.95 11.16
CA LEU A 450 -16.83 7.09 10.57
C LEU A 450 -16.82 7.09 9.03
N ALA A 451 -15.65 7.01 8.38
CA ALA A 451 -15.56 7.00 6.92
C ALA A 451 -16.29 5.78 6.34
N GLY A 452 -17.24 6.05 5.43
CA GLY A 452 -18.06 5.00 4.80
C GLY A 452 -19.28 4.54 5.62
N VAL A 453 -19.41 4.93 6.89
CA VAL A 453 -20.61 4.63 7.69
C VAL A 453 -21.78 5.45 7.16
N ARG A 454 -22.90 4.79 6.83
CA ARG A 454 -24.13 5.43 6.33
C ARG A 454 -25.29 5.10 7.25
N VAL A 455 -25.85 6.11 7.90
CA VAL A 455 -27.09 6.02 8.69
C VAL A 455 -28.22 6.79 7.99
N PRO A 456 -29.51 6.48 8.27
CA PRO A 456 -30.62 7.27 7.76
C PRO A 456 -30.58 8.71 8.32
N PRO A 457 -31.14 9.72 7.63
CA PRO A 457 -31.05 11.13 8.03
C PRO A 457 -31.61 11.51 9.41
N ALA A 458 -32.34 10.60 10.06
CA ALA A 458 -32.88 10.77 11.41
C ALA A 458 -31.93 10.29 12.53
N PHE A 459 -30.71 9.83 12.19
CA PHE A 459 -29.71 9.35 13.12
C PHE A 459 -28.42 10.14 12.97
N GLU A 460 -27.84 10.53 14.10
CA GLU A 460 -26.46 11.00 14.19
C GLU A 460 -25.53 9.81 14.43
N THR A 461 -24.29 9.89 13.95
CA THR A 461 -23.28 8.84 14.18
C THR A 461 -22.12 9.43 14.96
N THR A 462 -21.81 8.81 16.10
CA THR A 462 -20.66 9.13 16.95
C THR A 462 -19.86 7.86 17.22
N ILE A 463 -18.66 8.02 17.77
CA ILE A 463 -17.81 6.89 18.17
C ILE A 463 -17.84 6.79 19.68
N PHE A 464 -18.51 5.75 20.18
CA PHE A 464 -18.56 5.47 21.62
C PHE A 464 -17.23 4.91 22.14
N ALA A 465 -16.61 3.98 21.42
CA ALA A 465 -15.28 3.47 21.73
C ALA A 465 -14.52 3.18 20.44
N ALA A 466 -13.23 3.50 20.44
CA ALA A 466 -12.35 3.38 19.28
C ALA A 466 -11.23 2.36 19.55
N PRO A 467 -10.53 1.92 18.50
CA PRO A 467 -9.17 1.45 18.65
C PRO A 467 -8.32 2.54 19.31
N PRO A 468 -7.36 2.17 20.18
CA PRO A 468 -6.94 0.79 20.46
C PRO A 468 -7.37 0.26 21.84
N GLN A 469 -8.31 0.94 22.52
CA GLN A 469 -9.03 0.40 23.68
C GLN A 469 -9.95 -0.75 23.24
N ILE A 470 -10.65 -0.55 22.11
CA ILE A 470 -11.50 -1.55 21.45
C ILE A 470 -11.02 -1.78 20.02
N SER A 471 -10.48 -2.96 19.76
CA SER A 471 -10.07 -3.41 18.42
C SER A 471 -10.67 -4.79 18.16
N TYR A 472 -10.98 -5.12 16.90
CA TYR A 472 -11.62 -6.40 16.52
C TYR A 472 -12.85 -6.80 17.36
N PRO A 473 -13.88 -5.94 17.44
CA PRO A 473 -15.13 -6.29 18.12
C PRO A 473 -15.83 -7.45 17.37
N THR A 474 -16.04 -8.57 18.04
CA THR A 474 -16.78 -9.74 17.50
C THR A 474 -18.21 -9.80 17.99
N CYS A 475 -18.48 -9.29 19.19
CA CYS A 475 -19.82 -9.12 19.74
C CYS A 475 -19.88 -7.92 20.69
N LEU A 476 -21.09 -7.41 20.93
CA LEU A 476 -21.34 -6.37 21.93
C LEU A 476 -22.67 -6.61 22.64
N THR A 477 -22.76 -6.15 23.88
CA THR A 477 -24.00 -6.11 24.68
C THR A 477 -23.96 -4.91 25.63
N THR A 478 -25.10 -4.53 26.19
CA THR A 478 -25.23 -3.32 27.03
C THR A 478 -25.98 -3.60 28.32
N SER A 479 -25.52 -3.03 29.43
CA SER A 479 -26.29 -3.01 30.68
C SER A 479 -27.35 -1.90 30.69
N PRO A 480 -28.40 -1.98 31.54
CA PRO A 480 -29.45 -0.97 31.63
C PRO A 480 -28.96 0.43 32.03
N ASP A 481 -27.80 0.53 32.67
CA ASP A 481 -27.14 1.78 33.08
C ASP A 481 -26.09 2.28 32.06
N GLY A 482 -26.10 1.74 30.84
CA GLY A 482 -25.35 2.28 29.70
C GLY A 482 -23.90 1.80 29.57
N MET A 483 -23.44 0.84 30.38
CA MET A 483 -22.12 0.22 30.13
C MET A 483 -22.21 -0.69 28.90
N VAL A 484 -21.20 -0.63 28.04
CA VAL A 484 -21.09 -1.48 26.85
C VAL A 484 -20.03 -2.53 27.08
N PHE A 485 -20.38 -3.81 26.96
CA PHE A 485 -19.43 -4.93 27.01
C PHE A 485 -19.15 -5.39 25.60
N VAL A 486 -17.88 -5.38 25.21
CA VAL A 486 -17.42 -5.75 23.86
C VAL A 486 -16.57 -7.01 23.95
N GLY A 487 -16.97 -8.06 23.24
CA GLY A 487 -16.10 -9.19 22.96
C GLY A 487 -15.08 -8.81 21.90
N VAL A 488 -13.81 -8.97 22.22
CA VAL A 488 -12.65 -8.67 21.36
C VAL A 488 -11.93 -9.97 21.07
N ASP A 489 -11.72 -10.30 19.79
CA ASP A 489 -10.89 -11.44 19.38
C ASP A 489 -9.68 -10.96 18.57
N LEU A 490 -8.48 -11.25 19.07
CA LEU A 490 -7.22 -10.88 18.41
C LEU A 490 -6.69 -11.97 17.46
N ASN A 491 -7.44 -13.07 17.28
CA ASN A 491 -7.16 -14.07 16.25
C ASN A 491 -7.49 -13.50 14.87
N GLY A 492 -6.50 -13.51 13.97
CA GLY A 492 -6.55 -12.84 12.67
C GLY A 492 -5.59 -11.64 12.57
N SER A 493 -5.31 -10.96 13.69
CA SER A 493 -4.31 -9.88 13.75
C SER A 493 -2.89 -10.42 13.93
N LEU A 494 -2.70 -11.27 14.94
CA LEU A 494 -1.38 -11.72 15.43
C LEU A 494 -1.19 -13.23 15.24
N GLY A 495 -1.82 -13.79 14.19
CA GLY A 495 -2.02 -15.24 14.00
C GLY A 495 -3.03 -15.86 14.98
N ALA A 496 -3.40 -17.12 14.76
CA ALA A 496 -4.33 -17.85 15.64
C ALA A 496 -3.58 -18.49 16.84
N LYS A 497 -3.94 -18.11 18.07
CA LYS A 497 -3.46 -18.75 19.31
C LYS A 497 -4.59 -18.82 20.34
N PRO A 498 -4.62 -19.84 21.22
CA PRO A 498 -5.51 -19.86 22.38
C PRO A 498 -5.38 -18.58 23.24
N GLU A 499 -6.41 -18.30 24.04
CA GLU A 499 -6.39 -17.26 25.09
C GLU A 499 -6.18 -15.82 24.59
N LYS A 500 -6.52 -15.55 23.32
CA LYS A 500 -6.48 -14.21 22.70
C LYS A 500 -7.80 -13.43 22.72
N GLY A 501 -8.89 -14.09 23.09
CA GLY A 501 -10.17 -13.42 23.30
C GLY A 501 -10.18 -12.68 24.63
N LYS A 502 -10.88 -11.55 24.70
CA LYS A 502 -11.14 -10.81 25.95
C LYS A 502 -12.50 -10.12 25.90
N ILE A 503 -13.09 -9.84 27.05
CA ILE A 503 -14.26 -8.97 27.16
C ILE A 503 -13.78 -7.62 27.71
N VAL A 504 -14.18 -6.52 27.09
CA VAL A 504 -13.89 -5.16 27.58
C VAL A 504 -15.19 -4.45 27.91
N ARG A 505 -15.37 -4.08 29.18
CA ARG A 505 -16.41 -3.14 29.61
C ARG A 505 -15.94 -1.72 29.33
N CYS A 506 -16.74 -0.99 28.57
CA CYS A 506 -16.58 0.41 28.24
C CYS A 506 -17.67 1.19 28.97
N ARG A 507 -17.32 2.31 29.60
CA ARG A 507 -18.27 3.19 30.25
C ARG A 507 -17.91 4.63 29.93
N ASP A 508 -18.95 5.40 29.62
CA ASP A 508 -18.92 6.85 29.58
C ASP A 508 -19.29 7.35 30.98
N THR A 509 -18.33 7.96 31.69
CA THR A 509 -18.53 8.51 33.04
C THR A 509 -18.90 9.99 33.07
N ASN A 510 -18.77 10.69 31.93
CA ASN A 510 -18.94 12.14 31.83
C ASN A 510 -20.19 12.57 31.01
N ALA A 511 -20.85 11.61 30.35
CA ALA A 511 -21.99 11.74 29.44
C ALA A 511 -21.74 12.54 28.14
N ASP A 512 -20.51 12.55 27.63
CA ASP A 512 -20.13 13.19 26.35
C ASP A 512 -20.41 12.31 25.10
N GLY A 513 -20.83 11.06 25.31
CA GLY A 513 -21.11 10.09 24.26
C GLY A 513 -19.91 9.21 23.90
N LYS A 514 -18.82 9.26 24.67
CA LYS A 514 -17.62 8.43 24.51
C LYS A 514 -17.26 7.72 25.81
N ALA A 515 -16.83 6.48 25.70
CA ALA A 515 -16.27 5.75 26.82
C ALA A 515 -14.90 6.31 27.21
N ASP A 516 -14.76 6.67 28.48
CA ASP A 516 -13.54 7.16 29.13
C ASP A 516 -12.98 6.15 30.15
N GLU A 517 -13.80 5.21 30.62
CA GLU A 517 -13.41 4.12 31.52
C GLU A 517 -13.50 2.75 30.83
N PHE A 518 -12.41 1.97 30.91
CA PHE A 518 -12.29 0.65 30.29
C PHE A 518 -11.77 -0.40 31.28
N ILE A 519 -12.48 -1.53 31.42
CA ILE A 519 -12.07 -2.68 32.24
C ILE A 519 -12.03 -3.94 31.38
N THR A 520 -10.90 -4.65 31.37
CA THR A 520 -10.72 -5.91 30.65
C THR A 520 -10.97 -7.11 31.58
N PHE A 521 -11.69 -8.10 31.06
CA PHE A 521 -11.90 -9.42 31.65
C PHE A 521 -11.32 -10.45 30.67
N CYS A 522 -10.50 -11.37 31.19
CA CYS A 522 -9.86 -12.45 30.44
C CYS A 522 -10.57 -13.78 30.73
#